data_AF-A0A7K7ZDR8-F1
#
_entry.id   AF-A0A7K7ZDR8-F1
#
_cell.length_a   1.000
_cell.length_b   1.000
_cell.length_c   1.000
_cell.angle_alpha   90.00
_cell.angle_beta   90.00
_cell.angle_gamma   90.00
#
_symmetry.space_group_name_H-M   'P 1'
#
loop_
_entity.id
_entity.type
_entity.pdbx_description
1 polymer ?
#
loop_
_entity_poly.entity_id
_entity_poly.type
_entity_poly.pdbx_seq_one_letter_code
_entity_poly.pdbx_strand_id
1 'polypeptide(L)'
;NEETLFQKATKIGRALEGGFKISYEWAVRFMLRHHLSPHTRRGVAQPLPAEIQGRAGAFIEFVQRQIRTRQLPPAMIAAVDEISLFLDAEVLGSDDRKENALQTVGNGEPWCELVLTALADGGVLPALVVSRGQHPAPAALPASILLECKEGGFGDDEIMELWAALVWRKHTERRAGAAKGMLVLDCHRTHLSEEVLAVLSAAGALPAVIPAGCSSRIQPLDVCLKRSLKNFLQKKWKERAKALADSGLDPAALLRLLLAWLAEALEILGNCRDLIRRSFLVASVLPGPGGDGGDNGDEQEELIAAMEERLKIGKSRESSPEFPEDEAGDAAADPEILQRLFEGESEAESFYGFEEADLELMEI
;
A
#
# COMPACT_ATOMS: atom_id res chain seq x y z
N ASN A 1 -6.99 -12.36 -10.23
CA ASN A 1 -7.98 -13.16 -10.97
C ASN A 1 -7.41 -13.54 -12.34
N GLU A 2 -7.46 -14.84 -12.62
CA GLU A 2 -7.20 -15.48 -13.91
C GLU A 2 -7.91 -14.79 -15.08
N GLU A 3 -9.22 -14.64 -14.98
CA GLU A 3 -10.08 -14.27 -16.10
C GLU A 3 -9.77 -12.85 -16.60
N THR A 4 -9.51 -11.91 -15.68
CA THR A 4 -9.12 -10.54 -16.01
C THR A 4 -7.74 -10.48 -16.68
N LEU A 5 -6.80 -11.32 -16.23
CA LEU A 5 -5.49 -11.45 -16.86
C LEU A 5 -5.64 -11.97 -18.30
N PHE A 6 -6.43 -13.03 -18.50
CA PHE A 6 -6.70 -13.58 -19.83
C PHE A 6 -7.42 -12.60 -20.75
N GLN A 7 -8.46 -11.92 -20.27
CA GLN A 7 -9.23 -10.97 -21.07
C GLN A 7 -8.35 -9.81 -21.56
N LYS A 8 -7.50 -9.25 -20.70
CA LYS A 8 -6.64 -8.12 -21.06
C LYS A 8 -5.44 -8.52 -21.87
N ALA A 9 -4.77 -9.60 -21.48
CA ALA A 9 -3.67 -10.09 -22.28
C ALA A 9 -4.20 -10.47 -23.68
N THR A 10 -5.42 -11.01 -23.82
CA THR A 10 -6.06 -11.24 -25.12
C THR A 10 -6.37 -9.94 -25.86
N LYS A 11 -6.76 -8.86 -25.16
CA LYS A 11 -6.95 -7.53 -25.76
C LYS A 11 -5.64 -6.99 -26.35
N ILE A 12 -4.52 -7.13 -25.64
CA ILE A 12 -3.18 -6.74 -26.10
C ILE A 12 -2.71 -7.67 -27.24
N GLY A 13 -2.92 -8.99 -27.10
CA GLY A 13 -2.56 -9.99 -28.10
C GLY A 13 -3.31 -9.86 -29.43
N ARG A 14 -4.49 -9.24 -29.44
CA ARG A 14 -5.23 -8.86 -30.65
C ARG A 14 -4.71 -7.59 -31.31
N ALA A 15 -4.06 -6.70 -30.56
CA ALA A 15 -3.45 -5.48 -31.08
C ALA A 15 -2.06 -5.74 -31.71
N LEU A 16 -1.40 -6.83 -31.32
CA LEU A 16 -0.15 -7.29 -31.92
C LEU A 16 -0.38 -7.98 -33.28
N GLU A 17 0.41 -7.61 -34.30
CA GLU A 17 0.37 -8.26 -35.62
C GLU A 17 0.64 -9.77 -35.48
N GLY A 18 -0.35 -10.60 -35.81
CA GLY A 18 -0.25 -12.07 -35.76
C GLY A 18 -1.24 -12.77 -34.83
N GLY A 19 -2.06 -12.03 -34.07
CA GLY A 19 -3.18 -12.60 -33.31
C GLY A 19 -2.75 -13.60 -32.25
N PHE A 20 -2.15 -13.10 -31.18
CA PHE A 20 -1.68 -13.94 -30.08
C PHE A 20 -2.86 -14.47 -29.25
N LYS A 21 -3.07 -15.81 -29.24
CA LYS A 21 -4.14 -16.46 -28.46
C LYS A 21 -3.60 -16.96 -27.13
N ILE A 22 -4.17 -16.43 -26.05
CA ILE A 22 -3.67 -16.63 -24.69
C ILE A 22 -4.36 -17.85 -24.08
N SER A 23 -3.57 -18.85 -23.68
CA SER A 23 -4.06 -20.07 -23.03
C SER A 23 -3.61 -20.13 -21.58
N TYR A 24 -4.36 -20.87 -20.76
CA TYR A 24 -4.02 -21.13 -19.37
C TYR A 24 -2.53 -21.46 -19.16
N GLU A 25 -2.09 -22.43 -19.94
CA GLU A 25 -0.72 -22.91 -19.97
C GLU A 25 0.29 -21.83 -20.39
N TRP A 26 -0.08 -20.90 -21.28
CA TRP A 26 0.77 -19.76 -21.59
C TRP A 26 0.89 -18.80 -20.42
N ALA A 27 -0.19 -18.48 -19.69
CA ALA A 27 -0.09 -17.56 -18.56
C ALA A 27 0.72 -18.17 -17.41
N VAL A 28 0.51 -19.46 -17.12
CA VAL A 28 1.34 -20.20 -16.16
C VAL A 28 2.80 -20.19 -16.61
N ARG A 29 3.10 -20.55 -17.87
CA ARG A 29 4.48 -20.49 -18.40
C ARG A 29 5.07 -19.09 -18.41
N PHE A 30 4.27 -18.07 -18.66
CA PHE A 30 4.68 -16.67 -18.65
C PHE A 30 5.04 -16.26 -17.21
N MET A 31 4.19 -16.57 -16.24
CA MET A 31 4.46 -16.34 -14.82
C MET A 31 5.72 -17.08 -14.36
N LEU A 32 5.88 -18.35 -14.75
CA LEU A 32 7.08 -19.14 -14.46
C LEU A 32 8.35 -18.54 -15.09
N ARG A 33 8.30 -18.20 -16.38
CA ARG A 33 9.43 -17.65 -17.13
C ARG A 33 9.89 -16.29 -16.60
N HIS A 34 8.94 -15.49 -16.09
CA HIS A 34 9.20 -14.16 -15.57
C HIS A 34 9.25 -14.13 -14.03
N HIS A 35 9.30 -15.29 -13.36
CA HIS A 35 9.34 -15.42 -11.90
C HIS A 35 8.24 -14.62 -11.18
N LEU A 36 7.08 -14.46 -11.81
CA LEU A 36 5.92 -13.79 -11.26
C LEU A 36 5.19 -14.78 -10.34
N SER A 37 5.59 -14.83 -9.07
CA SER A 37 4.90 -15.67 -8.08
C SER A 37 3.94 -14.83 -7.23
N PRO A 38 2.80 -15.40 -6.78
CA PRO A 38 1.91 -14.76 -5.80
C PRO A 38 2.60 -14.47 -4.46
N HIS A 39 3.70 -15.18 -4.19
CA HIS A 39 4.49 -15.11 -2.96
C HIS A 39 5.76 -14.27 -3.12
N THR A 40 5.88 -13.44 -4.16
CA THR A 40 7.10 -12.67 -4.39
C THR A 40 7.23 -11.59 -3.32
N ARG A 41 7.91 -11.94 -2.22
CA ARG A 41 8.14 -11.09 -1.03
C ARG A 41 9.02 -9.87 -1.32
N ARG A 42 9.59 -9.79 -2.53
CA ARG A 42 10.67 -8.89 -2.95
C ARG A 42 10.19 -7.82 -3.94
N GLY A 43 9.41 -6.85 -3.46
CA GLY A 43 8.98 -5.70 -4.25
C GLY A 43 10.15 -4.78 -4.63
N VAL A 44 11.17 -4.68 -3.77
CA VAL A 44 12.40 -3.92 -4.06
C VAL A 44 13.42 -4.72 -4.86
N ALA A 45 13.64 -6.00 -4.56
CA ALA A 45 14.73 -6.78 -5.19
C ALA A 45 14.46 -7.21 -6.65
N GLN A 46 13.22 -7.11 -7.14
CA GLN A 46 12.92 -7.34 -8.57
C GLN A 46 13.45 -6.15 -9.39
N PRO A 47 14.41 -6.35 -10.32
CA PRO A 47 14.97 -5.25 -11.10
C PRO A 47 13.85 -4.56 -11.89
N LEU A 48 13.67 -3.26 -11.64
CA LEU A 48 12.79 -2.44 -12.46
C LEU A 48 13.31 -2.44 -13.91
N PRO A 49 12.42 -2.40 -14.91
CA PRO A 49 12.80 -2.08 -16.28
C PRO A 49 13.70 -0.83 -16.30
N ALA A 50 14.74 -0.84 -17.15
CA ALA A 50 15.79 0.19 -17.14
C ALA A 50 15.22 1.62 -17.22
N GLU A 51 14.14 1.81 -17.97
CA GLU A 51 13.43 3.09 -18.06
C GLU A 51 12.83 3.52 -16.71
N ILE A 52 12.14 2.61 -16.02
CA ILE A 52 11.54 2.87 -14.70
C ILE A 52 12.63 3.12 -13.66
N GLN A 53 13.77 2.41 -13.74
CA GLN A 53 14.93 2.69 -12.90
C GLN A 53 15.49 4.11 -13.14
N GLY A 54 15.58 4.54 -14.39
CA GLY A 54 15.98 5.91 -14.74
C GLY A 54 15.02 6.97 -14.18
N ARG A 55 13.71 6.75 -14.31
CA ARG A 55 12.68 7.64 -13.74
C ARG A 55 12.78 7.70 -12.21
N ALA A 56 12.99 6.56 -11.55
CA ALA A 56 13.20 6.50 -10.09
C ALA A 56 14.44 7.29 -9.65
N GLY A 57 15.56 7.14 -10.36
CA GLY A 57 16.79 7.88 -10.09
C GLY A 57 16.61 9.40 -10.22
N ALA A 58 15.95 9.85 -11.29
CA ALA A 58 15.65 11.28 -11.49
C ALA A 58 14.76 11.85 -10.38
N PHE A 59 13.75 11.08 -9.92
CA PHE A 59 12.91 11.47 -8.79
C PHE A 59 13.72 11.59 -7.49
N ILE A 60 14.55 10.60 -7.18
CA ILE A 60 15.40 10.61 -5.97
C ILE A 60 16.31 11.85 -5.97
N GLU A 61 16.98 12.12 -7.09
CA GLU A 61 17.86 13.29 -7.23
C GLU A 61 17.07 14.60 -7.06
N PHE A 62 15.87 14.69 -7.63
CA PHE A 62 14.99 15.83 -7.47
C PHE A 62 14.59 16.06 -6.00
N VAL A 63 14.10 15.01 -5.32
CA VAL A 63 13.64 15.07 -3.92
C VAL A 63 14.77 15.48 -3.00
N GLN A 64 15.92 14.82 -3.09
CA GLN A 64 17.08 15.11 -2.23
C GLN A 64 17.61 16.54 -2.47
N ARG A 65 17.58 17.01 -3.72
CA ARG A 65 17.92 18.40 -4.07
C ARG A 65 16.94 19.38 -3.43
N GLN A 66 15.63 19.13 -3.51
CA GLN A 66 14.63 20.00 -2.87
C GLN A 66 14.80 20.05 -1.35
N ILE A 67 15.03 18.90 -0.70
CA ILE A 67 15.31 18.83 0.75
C ILE A 67 16.51 19.73 1.11
N ARG A 68 17.62 19.60 0.36
CA ARG A 68 18.86 20.36 0.59
C ARG A 68 18.68 21.85 0.34
N THR A 69 18.14 22.22 -0.83
CA THR A 69 18.00 23.63 -1.25
C THR A 69 17.04 24.39 -0.34
N ARG A 70 15.95 23.77 0.10
CA ARG A 70 14.95 24.39 0.98
C ARG A 70 15.27 24.20 2.46
N GLN A 71 16.31 23.44 2.80
CA GLN A 71 16.70 23.09 4.17
C GLN A 71 15.52 22.53 4.97
N LEU A 72 14.77 21.61 4.36
CA LEU A 72 13.57 21.04 4.98
C LEU A 72 13.97 20.22 6.21
N PRO A 73 13.44 20.54 7.41
CA PRO A 73 13.67 19.69 8.56
C PRO A 73 12.95 18.34 8.36
N PRO A 74 13.49 17.22 8.87
CA PRO A 74 12.87 15.89 8.69
C PRO A 74 11.40 15.81 9.14
N ALA A 75 11.00 16.60 10.14
CA ALA A 75 9.61 16.69 10.59
C ALA A 75 8.65 17.36 9.59
N MET A 76 9.16 17.98 8.52
CA MET A 76 8.39 18.62 7.44
C MET A 76 8.51 17.86 6.12
N ILE A 77 9.10 16.66 6.13
CA ILE A 77 9.13 15.73 5.01
C ILE A 77 8.21 14.57 5.42
N ALA A 78 7.10 14.40 4.71
CA ALA A 78 6.14 13.35 5.01
C ALA A 78 5.93 12.45 3.81
N ALA A 79 5.58 11.20 4.07
CA ALA A 79 5.03 10.27 3.11
C ALA A 79 3.56 10.05 3.44
N VAL A 80 2.69 10.16 2.45
CA VAL A 80 1.23 9.99 2.58
C VAL A 80 0.72 9.03 1.52
N ASP A 81 -0.20 8.16 1.91
CA ASP A 81 -0.79 7.13 1.07
C ASP A 81 -1.99 6.48 1.79
N GLU A 82 -2.88 5.86 1.02
CA GLU A 82 -4.16 5.29 1.44
C GLU A 82 -4.10 3.76 1.57
N ILE A 83 -4.93 3.23 2.48
CA ILE A 83 -5.30 1.82 2.55
C ILE A 83 -6.83 1.72 2.51
N SER A 84 -7.33 1.18 1.41
CA SER A 84 -8.74 0.82 1.28
C SER A 84 -9.01 -0.53 1.96
N LEU A 85 -10.07 -0.58 2.75
CA LEU A 85 -10.56 -1.78 3.42
C LEU A 85 -11.96 -2.12 2.89
N PHE A 86 -12.11 -3.34 2.44
CA PHE A 86 -13.35 -3.89 1.89
C PHE A 86 -13.90 -4.92 2.86
N LEU A 87 -15.21 -4.92 3.03
CA LEU A 87 -15.90 -5.88 3.88
C LEU A 87 -16.97 -6.59 3.05
N ASP A 88 -16.74 -7.86 2.79
CA ASP A 88 -17.67 -8.71 2.05
C ASP A 88 -18.75 -9.26 3.00
N ALA A 89 -19.98 -8.76 2.85
CA ALA A 89 -21.11 -9.17 3.68
C ALA A 89 -21.53 -10.64 3.48
N GLU A 90 -21.33 -11.21 2.29
CA GLU A 90 -21.69 -12.60 1.99
C GLU A 90 -20.70 -13.57 2.66
N VAL A 91 -19.40 -13.32 2.49
CA VAL A 91 -18.33 -14.09 3.14
C VAL A 91 -18.42 -13.96 4.66
N LEU A 92 -18.82 -12.80 5.14
CA LEU A 92 -19.01 -12.53 6.57
C LEU A 92 -20.20 -13.28 7.18
N GLY A 93 -21.24 -13.53 6.39
CA GLY A 93 -22.38 -14.37 6.78
C GLY A 93 -22.07 -15.87 6.76
N SER A 94 -20.99 -16.30 6.11
CA SER A 94 -20.61 -17.70 5.97
C SER A 94 -19.86 -18.22 7.20
N ASP A 95 -20.31 -19.30 7.84
CA ASP A 95 -19.65 -19.82 9.06
C ASP A 95 -18.20 -20.26 8.85
N ASP A 96 -17.88 -20.86 7.70
CA ASP A 96 -16.54 -21.42 7.44
C ASP A 96 -15.54 -20.42 6.82
N ARG A 97 -15.99 -19.20 6.46
CA ARG A 97 -15.18 -18.26 5.65
C ARG A 97 -15.08 -16.84 6.20
N LYS A 98 -15.65 -16.54 7.37
CA LYS A 98 -15.67 -15.18 7.97
C LYS A 98 -14.28 -14.54 8.06
N GLU A 99 -13.24 -15.34 8.20
CA GLU A 99 -11.86 -14.88 8.28
C GLU A 99 -11.33 -14.22 6.99
N ASN A 100 -12.01 -14.41 5.86
CA ASN A 100 -11.67 -13.83 4.56
C ASN A 100 -12.56 -12.63 4.18
N ALA A 101 -13.48 -12.22 5.06
CA ALA A 101 -14.43 -11.15 4.76
C ALA A 101 -13.81 -9.75 4.75
N LEU A 102 -12.74 -9.51 5.53
CA LEU A 102 -12.01 -8.25 5.50
C LEU A 102 -10.85 -8.36 4.51
N GLN A 103 -10.88 -7.51 3.48
CA GLN A 103 -9.89 -7.49 2.41
C GLN A 103 -9.30 -6.10 2.25
N THR A 104 -8.07 -6.02 1.75
CA THR A 104 -7.37 -4.74 1.46
C THR A 104 -7.31 -4.44 -0.04
N VAL A 105 -7.96 -5.29 -0.82
CA VAL A 105 -8.16 -5.21 -2.26
C VAL A 105 -9.57 -5.76 -2.47
N GLY A 106 -10.39 -5.06 -3.22
CA GLY A 106 -11.77 -5.46 -3.45
C GLY A 106 -12.35 -4.71 -4.63
N ASN A 107 -13.51 -5.17 -5.09
CA ASN A 107 -14.21 -4.59 -6.22
C ASN A 107 -15.38 -3.77 -5.68
N GLY A 108 -15.54 -2.55 -6.22
CA GLY A 108 -16.55 -1.60 -5.76
C GLY A 108 -16.02 -0.60 -4.74
N GLU A 109 -16.93 -0.08 -3.93
CA GLU A 109 -16.63 1.01 -2.99
C GLU A 109 -16.08 0.46 -1.67
N PRO A 110 -14.99 1.03 -1.13
CA PRO A 110 -14.43 0.56 0.13
C PRO A 110 -15.37 0.82 1.30
N TRP A 111 -15.33 -0.09 2.27
CA TRP A 111 -16.05 0.06 3.54
C TRP A 111 -15.40 1.15 4.40
N CYS A 112 -14.06 1.17 4.44
CA CYS A 112 -13.27 2.20 5.10
C CYS A 112 -12.05 2.55 4.25
N GLU A 113 -11.70 3.83 4.23
CA GLU A 113 -10.41 4.31 3.74
C GLU A 113 -9.58 4.85 4.89
N LEU A 114 -8.30 4.49 4.89
CA LEU A 114 -7.34 4.91 5.88
C LEU A 114 -6.23 5.72 5.19
N VAL A 115 -6.13 7.01 5.50
CA VAL A 115 -5.02 7.85 5.05
C VAL A 115 -3.93 7.84 6.11
N LEU A 116 -2.78 7.28 5.78
CA LEU A 116 -1.61 7.21 6.65
C LEU A 116 -0.61 8.32 6.35
N THR A 117 0.06 8.83 7.38
CA THR A 117 1.14 9.79 7.18
C THR A 117 2.30 9.53 8.13
N ALA A 118 3.46 9.24 7.56
CA ALA A 118 4.72 9.10 8.27
C ALA A 118 5.63 10.30 7.99
N LEU A 119 6.46 10.66 8.96
CA LEU A 119 7.42 11.76 8.86
C LEU A 119 8.84 11.24 8.84
N ALA A 120 9.72 11.93 8.13
CA ALA A 120 11.13 11.54 8.02
C ALA A 120 11.92 11.68 9.34
N ASP A 121 11.38 12.38 10.35
CA ASP A 121 11.93 12.41 11.72
C ASP A 121 11.52 11.20 12.58
N GLY A 122 10.78 10.26 12.00
CA GLY A 122 10.27 9.06 12.62
C GLY A 122 8.89 9.19 13.26
N GLY A 123 8.24 10.35 13.15
CA GLY A 123 6.88 10.54 13.63
C GLY A 123 5.82 9.86 12.74
N VAL A 124 4.69 9.49 13.32
CA VAL A 124 3.49 9.07 12.61
C VAL A 124 2.38 10.04 13.03
N LEU A 125 1.71 10.66 12.07
CA LEU A 125 0.60 11.58 12.36
C LEU A 125 -0.69 10.79 12.65
N PRO A 126 -1.70 11.41 13.29
CA PRO A 126 -3.00 10.79 13.41
C PRO A 126 -3.53 10.35 12.05
N ALA A 127 -4.01 9.12 11.97
CA ALA A 127 -4.56 8.59 10.72
C ALA A 127 -6.00 9.07 10.54
N LEU A 128 -6.32 9.51 9.33
CA LEU A 128 -7.70 9.78 8.95
C LEU A 128 -8.36 8.47 8.52
N VAL A 129 -9.44 8.11 9.19
CA VAL A 129 -10.30 6.98 8.84
C VAL A 129 -11.60 7.56 8.31
N VAL A 130 -11.91 7.24 7.07
CA VAL A 130 -13.14 7.62 6.41
C VAL A 130 -13.99 6.36 6.26
N SER A 131 -15.22 6.37 6.77
CA SER A 131 -16.11 5.22 6.71
C SER A 131 -17.42 5.56 6.01
N ARG A 132 -17.88 4.63 5.17
CA ARG A 132 -19.20 4.73 4.54
C ARG A 132 -20.28 4.28 5.50
N GLY A 133 -21.34 5.07 5.59
CA GLY A 133 -22.49 4.81 6.45
C GLY A 133 -22.58 5.78 7.61
N GLN A 134 -23.66 5.68 8.37
CA GLN A 134 -23.89 6.51 9.54
C GLN A 134 -23.72 5.68 10.80
N HIS A 135 -22.65 5.96 11.54
CA HIS A 135 -22.33 5.29 12.79
C HIS A 135 -22.33 6.31 13.92
N PRO A 136 -22.89 5.99 15.10
CA PRO A 136 -22.72 6.85 16.26
C PRO A 136 -21.23 7.00 16.56
N ALA A 137 -20.77 8.24 16.70
CA ALA A 137 -19.38 8.53 17.02
C ALA A 137 -18.99 7.78 18.31
N PRO A 138 -17.87 7.03 18.33
CA PRO A 138 -17.41 6.38 19.55
C PRO A 138 -17.20 7.41 20.67
N ALA A 139 -17.62 7.09 21.89
CA ALA A 139 -17.58 8.03 23.02
C ALA A 139 -16.17 8.55 23.35
N ALA A 140 -15.13 7.79 23.02
CA ALA A 140 -13.74 8.20 23.11
C ALA A 140 -12.93 7.56 21.97
N LEU A 141 -12.38 8.39 21.09
CA LEU A 141 -11.42 7.97 20.08
C LEU A 141 -9.99 8.30 20.56
N PRO A 142 -9.02 7.38 20.39
CA PRO A 142 -7.61 7.68 20.62
C PRO A 142 -7.15 8.86 19.76
N ALA A 143 -6.23 9.68 20.30
CA ALA A 143 -5.71 10.86 19.58
C ALA A 143 -4.94 10.52 18.29
N SER A 144 -4.58 9.25 18.08
CA SER A 144 -3.96 8.73 16.87
C SER A 144 -4.95 8.48 15.72
N ILE A 145 -6.26 8.63 15.95
CA ILE A 145 -7.31 8.39 14.95
C ILE A 145 -8.22 9.60 14.84
N LEU A 146 -8.52 9.98 13.60
CA LEU A 146 -9.58 10.91 13.24
C LEU A 146 -10.61 10.14 12.40
N LEU A 147 -11.87 10.13 12.82
CA LEU A 147 -12.93 9.37 12.13
C LEU A 147 -13.93 10.34 11.49
N GLU A 148 -14.17 10.16 10.19
CA GLU A 148 -15.24 10.83 9.45
C GLU A 148 -16.17 9.79 8.83
N CYS A 149 -17.48 9.98 9.00
CA CYS A 149 -18.50 9.06 8.51
C CYS A 149 -19.53 9.79 7.66
N LYS A 150 -19.85 9.25 6.48
CA LYS A 150 -20.85 9.82 5.56
C LYS A 150 -21.62 8.70 4.87
N GLU A 151 -22.94 8.83 4.81
CA GLU A 151 -23.83 7.80 4.28
C GLU A 151 -23.50 7.42 2.83
N GLY A 152 -23.27 8.42 1.97
CA GLY A 152 -22.89 8.23 0.57
C GLY A 152 -21.40 7.96 0.35
N GLY A 153 -20.60 7.85 1.41
CA GLY A 153 -19.14 7.84 1.31
C GLY A 153 -18.57 9.21 0.92
N PHE A 154 -17.28 9.23 0.64
CA PHE A 154 -16.51 10.42 0.27
C PHE A 154 -15.88 10.18 -1.10
N GLY A 155 -15.80 11.22 -1.92
CA GLY A 155 -14.99 11.17 -3.13
C GLY A 155 -13.50 11.28 -2.80
N ASP A 156 -12.64 10.73 -3.66
CA ASP A 156 -11.20 10.71 -3.42
C ASP A 156 -10.62 12.12 -3.14
N ASP A 157 -11.04 13.16 -3.88
CA ASP A 157 -10.59 14.55 -3.65
C ASP A 157 -11.08 15.08 -2.28
N GLU A 158 -12.30 14.71 -1.86
CA GLU A 158 -12.89 15.10 -0.56
C GLU A 158 -12.11 14.47 0.60
N ILE A 159 -11.62 13.24 0.43
CA ILE A 159 -10.76 12.57 1.42
C ILE A 159 -9.45 13.35 1.60
N MET A 160 -8.83 13.78 0.49
CA MET A 160 -7.60 14.57 0.55
C MET A 160 -7.81 15.98 1.13
N GLU A 161 -8.97 16.59 0.89
CA GLU A 161 -9.38 17.85 1.55
C GLU A 161 -9.48 17.69 3.07
N LEU A 162 -10.16 16.62 3.53
CA LEU A 162 -10.29 16.30 4.95
C LEU A 162 -8.94 16.03 5.58
N TRP A 163 -8.11 15.22 4.93
CA TRP A 163 -6.77 14.91 5.41
C TRP A 163 -5.92 16.17 5.55
N ALA A 164 -5.92 17.04 4.53
CA ALA A 164 -5.16 18.28 4.56
C ALA A 164 -5.61 19.19 5.72
N ALA A 165 -6.93 19.31 5.93
CA ALA A 165 -7.50 20.16 6.97
C ALA A 165 -7.29 19.62 8.40
N LEU A 166 -7.51 18.32 8.60
CA LEU A 166 -7.55 17.69 9.92
C LEU A 166 -6.18 17.20 10.38
N VAL A 167 -5.32 16.76 9.45
CA VAL A 167 -4.01 16.18 9.76
C VAL A 167 -2.89 17.15 9.43
N TRP A 168 -2.72 17.51 8.15
CA TRP A 168 -1.53 18.22 7.70
C TRP A 168 -1.45 19.66 8.22
N ARG A 169 -2.51 20.46 8.06
CA ARG A 169 -2.53 21.85 8.56
C ARG A 169 -2.30 21.90 10.07
N LYS A 170 -2.88 20.97 10.82
CA LYS A 170 -2.67 20.87 12.28
C LYS A 170 -1.22 20.55 12.62
N HIS A 171 -0.54 19.74 11.82
CA HIS A 171 0.88 19.45 11.99
C HIS A 171 1.76 20.66 11.70
N THR A 172 1.46 21.43 10.65
CA THR A 172 2.23 22.61 10.25
C THR A 172 1.99 23.83 11.14
N GLU A 173 0.75 24.07 11.58
CA GLU A 173 0.38 25.18 12.48
C GLU A 173 1.15 25.14 13.81
N ARG A 174 1.37 23.94 14.35
CA ARG A 174 2.14 23.73 15.59
C ARG A 174 3.62 24.10 15.46
N ARG A 175 4.10 24.33 14.24
CA ARG A 175 5.52 24.57 13.91
C ARG A 175 5.72 25.99 13.38
N ALA A 176 5.05 26.97 14.02
CA ALA A 176 5.05 28.40 13.69
C ALA A 176 6.36 28.88 13.03
N GLY A 177 6.24 29.39 11.79
CA GLY A 177 7.38 29.89 10.99
C GLY A 177 8.06 28.86 10.09
N ALA A 178 7.64 27.59 10.07
CA ALA A 178 8.19 26.58 9.16
C ALA A 178 7.88 26.90 7.68
N ALA A 179 8.88 26.71 6.82
CA ALA A 179 8.72 26.72 5.37
C ALA A 179 7.73 25.63 4.92
N LYS A 180 7.21 25.74 3.69
CA LYS A 180 6.36 24.70 3.08
C LYS A 180 7.01 23.32 3.26
N GLY A 181 6.26 22.35 3.77
CA GLY A 181 6.73 20.97 3.89
C GLY A 181 6.65 20.24 2.56
N MET A 182 7.32 19.10 2.45
CA MET A 182 7.28 18.24 1.27
C MET A 182 6.49 16.96 1.56
N LEU A 183 5.62 16.59 0.64
CA LEU A 183 4.82 15.37 0.71
C LEU A 183 5.27 14.42 -0.40
N VAL A 184 5.74 13.25 -0.04
CA VAL A 184 5.99 12.14 -0.95
C VAL A 184 4.71 11.33 -1.07
N LEU A 185 4.18 11.25 -2.29
CA LEU A 185 2.92 10.57 -2.61
C LEU A 185 3.05 9.87 -3.95
N ASP A 186 2.22 8.87 -4.20
CA ASP A 186 2.21 8.18 -5.49
C ASP A 186 1.56 9.02 -6.60
N CYS A 187 1.63 8.53 -7.84
CA CYS A 187 0.99 9.15 -8.99
C CYS A 187 -0.47 8.68 -9.18
N HIS A 188 -1.18 8.31 -8.12
CA HIS A 188 -2.61 8.01 -8.24
C HIS A 188 -3.35 9.21 -8.83
N ARG A 189 -4.32 8.97 -9.71
CA ARG A 189 -4.99 10.04 -10.49
C ARG A 189 -5.55 11.17 -9.61
N THR A 190 -6.07 10.83 -8.43
CA THR A 190 -6.63 11.78 -7.47
C THR A 190 -5.56 12.71 -6.92
N HIS A 191 -4.36 12.19 -6.64
CA HIS A 191 -3.24 13.00 -6.17
C HIS A 191 -2.75 14.02 -7.20
N LEU A 192 -3.09 13.80 -8.46
CA LEU A 192 -2.75 14.64 -9.60
C LEU A 192 -3.88 15.57 -10.03
N SER A 193 -5.07 15.51 -9.41
CA SER A 193 -6.18 16.41 -9.72
C SER A 193 -5.81 17.86 -9.41
N GLU A 194 -6.34 18.82 -10.18
CA GLU A 194 -6.08 20.24 -9.95
C GLU A 194 -6.60 20.66 -8.56
N GLU A 195 -7.73 20.10 -8.17
CA GLU A 195 -8.39 20.27 -6.88
C GLU A 195 -7.46 19.87 -5.73
N VAL A 196 -6.91 18.65 -5.76
CA VAL A 196 -6.00 18.16 -4.70
C VAL A 196 -4.70 18.93 -4.70
N LEU A 197 -4.10 19.23 -5.86
CA LEU A 197 -2.87 20.03 -5.92
C LEU A 197 -3.09 21.45 -5.35
N ALA A 198 -4.25 22.06 -5.58
CA ALA A 198 -4.62 23.33 -4.99
C ALA A 198 -4.76 23.23 -3.46
N VAL A 199 -5.42 22.17 -2.97
CA VAL A 199 -5.57 21.88 -1.53
C VAL A 199 -4.21 21.72 -0.85
N LEU A 200 -3.29 20.94 -1.43
CA LEU A 200 -1.94 20.74 -0.91
C LEU A 200 -1.15 22.05 -0.88
N SER A 201 -1.21 22.83 -1.97
CA SER A 201 -0.53 24.12 -2.05
C SER A 201 -1.03 25.11 -0.99
N ALA A 202 -2.35 25.19 -0.80
CA ALA A 202 -2.99 26.02 0.22
C ALA A 202 -2.65 25.57 1.64
N ALA A 203 -2.48 24.26 1.85
CA ALA A 203 -2.04 23.68 3.12
C ALA A 203 -0.52 23.78 3.35
N GLY A 204 0.23 24.42 2.44
CA GLY A 204 1.69 24.58 2.58
C GLY A 204 2.47 23.29 2.36
N ALA A 205 1.91 22.35 1.60
CA ALA A 205 2.57 21.14 1.15
C ALA A 205 3.11 21.30 -0.28
N LEU A 206 4.32 20.78 -0.51
CA LEU A 206 4.95 20.64 -1.82
C LEU A 206 4.85 19.16 -2.21
N PRO A 207 3.99 18.79 -3.17
CA PRO A 207 3.90 17.42 -3.63
C PRO A 207 5.18 17.01 -4.37
N ALA A 208 5.72 15.86 -3.99
CA ALA A 208 6.80 15.13 -4.66
C ALA A 208 6.22 13.80 -5.11
N VAL A 209 5.69 13.80 -6.34
CA VAL A 209 4.96 12.67 -6.91
C VAL A 209 5.93 11.60 -7.40
N ILE A 210 5.80 10.41 -6.87
CA ILE A 210 6.53 9.22 -7.27
C ILE A 210 6.11 8.80 -8.67
N PRO A 211 7.07 8.55 -9.60
CA PRO A 211 6.74 8.06 -10.93
C PRO A 211 6.03 6.70 -10.91
N ALA A 212 5.19 6.47 -11.91
CA ALA A 212 4.48 5.20 -12.10
C ALA A 212 5.44 4.00 -12.09
N GLY A 213 5.06 2.94 -11.37
CA GLY A 213 5.85 1.71 -11.24
C GLY A 213 6.98 1.77 -10.21
N CYS A 214 7.17 2.90 -9.53
CA CYS A 214 8.28 3.06 -8.58
C CYS A 214 7.89 2.94 -7.09
N SER A 215 6.60 3.02 -6.73
CA SER A 215 6.18 3.11 -5.31
C SER A 215 6.74 2.00 -4.43
N SER A 216 6.78 0.74 -4.92
CA SER A 216 7.35 -0.39 -4.17
C SER A 216 8.79 -0.18 -3.70
N ARG A 217 9.54 0.72 -4.36
CA ARG A 217 10.92 1.06 -4.04
C ARG A 217 11.11 2.40 -3.35
N ILE A 218 10.35 3.42 -3.74
CA ILE A 218 10.63 4.81 -3.35
C ILE A 218 9.51 5.48 -2.57
N GLN A 219 8.45 4.75 -2.21
CA GLN A 219 7.42 5.18 -1.27
C GLN A 219 7.75 4.66 0.15
N PRO A 220 8.16 5.50 1.11
CA PRO A 220 8.45 5.07 2.48
C PRO A 220 7.34 4.27 3.16
N LEU A 221 6.07 4.50 2.79
CA LEU A 221 4.93 3.76 3.32
C LEU A 221 4.81 2.35 2.73
N ASP A 222 5.05 2.16 1.43
CA ASP A 222 4.97 0.85 0.76
C ASP A 222 6.18 -0.03 1.07
N VAL A 223 7.32 0.57 1.41
CA VAL A 223 8.54 -0.19 1.75
C VAL A 223 8.29 -1.13 2.94
N CYS A 224 7.55 -0.70 3.97
CA CYS A 224 7.25 -1.59 5.11
C CYS A 224 5.94 -1.28 5.82
N LEU A 225 5.60 -0.02 6.09
CA LEU A 225 4.48 0.37 6.96
C LEU A 225 3.13 -0.19 6.48
N LYS A 226 2.75 0.04 5.22
CA LYS A 226 1.46 -0.39 4.69
C LYS A 226 1.33 -1.90 4.72
N ARG A 227 2.37 -2.63 4.34
CA ARG A 227 2.38 -4.10 4.38
C ARG A 227 2.22 -4.62 5.81
N SER A 228 3.03 -4.13 6.74
CA SER A 228 2.97 -4.57 8.13
C SER A 228 1.62 -4.22 8.78
N LEU A 229 1.05 -3.05 8.47
CA LEU A 229 -0.27 -2.69 8.99
C LEU A 229 -1.39 -3.56 8.40
N LYS A 230 -1.39 -3.80 7.09
CA LYS A 230 -2.36 -4.71 6.43
C LYS A 230 -2.30 -6.10 7.06
N ASN A 231 -1.11 -6.65 7.25
CA ASN A 231 -0.90 -7.95 7.89
C ASN A 231 -1.38 -7.98 9.35
N PHE A 232 -1.15 -6.90 10.11
CA PHE A 232 -1.66 -6.77 11.47
C PHE A 232 -3.19 -6.79 11.53
N LEU A 233 -3.84 -5.99 10.67
CA LEU A 233 -5.31 -5.91 10.60
C LEU A 233 -5.91 -7.26 10.19
N GLN A 234 -5.32 -7.92 9.19
CA GLN A 234 -5.74 -9.26 8.78
C GLN A 234 -5.58 -10.26 9.92
N LYS A 235 -4.46 -10.27 10.63
CA LYS A 235 -4.26 -11.15 11.80
C LYS A 235 -5.36 -10.94 12.85
N LYS A 236 -5.60 -9.69 13.27
CA LYS A 236 -6.63 -9.35 14.26
C LYS A 236 -8.02 -9.75 13.80
N TRP A 237 -8.30 -9.56 12.51
CA TRP A 237 -9.54 -9.99 11.89
C TRP A 237 -9.73 -11.51 11.98
N LYS A 238 -8.73 -12.30 11.56
CA LYS A 238 -8.79 -13.78 11.63
C LYS A 238 -8.99 -14.28 13.07
N GLU A 239 -8.28 -13.71 14.04
CA GLU A 239 -8.47 -14.03 15.47
C GLU A 239 -9.89 -13.71 15.93
N ARG A 240 -10.45 -12.58 15.50
CA ARG A 240 -11.78 -12.14 15.90
C ARG A 240 -12.90 -12.92 15.19
N ALA A 241 -12.74 -13.23 13.91
CA ALA A 241 -13.70 -13.98 13.10
C ALA A 241 -14.04 -15.34 13.72
N LYS A 242 -13.04 -16.03 14.30
CA LYS A 242 -13.22 -17.29 15.05
C LYS A 242 -14.18 -17.18 16.24
N ALA A 243 -14.28 -16.00 16.84
CA ALA A 243 -15.15 -15.72 17.99
C ALA A 243 -16.51 -15.10 17.60
N LEU A 244 -16.72 -14.78 16.32
CA LEU A 244 -17.96 -14.16 15.81
C LEU A 244 -19.06 -15.18 15.46
N ALA A 245 -18.83 -16.48 15.67
CA ALA A 245 -19.78 -17.54 15.30
C ALA A 245 -21.17 -17.38 15.95
N ASP A 246 -21.27 -16.73 17.13
CA ASP A 246 -22.49 -16.77 17.95
C ASP A 246 -23.20 -15.42 18.13
N SER A 247 -22.74 -14.33 17.52
CA SER A 247 -23.29 -12.98 17.76
C SER A 247 -23.52 -12.24 16.46
N GLY A 248 -24.78 -11.80 16.25
CA GLY A 248 -25.16 -10.99 15.10
C GLY A 248 -24.24 -9.79 14.91
N LEU A 249 -24.00 -9.45 13.64
CA LEU A 249 -23.05 -8.41 13.27
C LEU A 249 -23.69 -7.03 13.29
N ASP A 250 -23.28 -6.22 14.26
CA ASP A 250 -23.49 -4.78 14.24
C ASP A 250 -22.33 -4.09 13.46
N PRO A 251 -22.58 -3.44 12.31
CA PRO A 251 -21.56 -2.70 11.57
C PRO A 251 -20.84 -1.65 12.42
N ALA A 252 -21.54 -1.02 13.37
CA ALA A 252 -20.91 -0.07 14.28
C ALA A 252 -19.97 -0.75 15.28
N ALA A 253 -20.23 -2.01 15.66
CA ALA A 253 -19.32 -2.82 16.47
C ALA A 253 -18.07 -3.23 15.70
N LEU A 254 -18.22 -3.59 14.41
CA LEU A 254 -17.08 -3.90 13.54
C LEU A 254 -16.18 -2.69 13.33
N LEU A 255 -16.77 -1.52 13.06
CA LEU A 255 -16.00 -0.28 12.93
C LEU A 255 -15.23 0.02 14.22
N ARG A 256 -15.88 -0.09 15.40
CA ARG A 256 -15.20 0.09 16.69
C ARG A 256 -14.03 -0.87 16.90
N LEU A 257 -14.16 -2.13 16.48
CA LEU A 257 -13.06 -3.11 16.54
C LEU A 257 -11.90 -2.71 15.62
N LEU A 258 -12.21 -2.33 14.37
CA LEU A 258 -11.22 -1.85 13.41
C LEU A 258 -10.45 -0.64 13.96
N LEU A 259 -11.17 0.37 14.49
CA LEU A 259 -10.56 1.56 15.07
C LEU A 259 -9.69 1.22 16.29
N ALA A 260 -10.10 0.27 17.13
CA ALA A 260 -9.28 -0.19 18.25
C ALA A 260 -7.98 -0.84 17.79
N TRP A 261 -8.03 -1.71 16.76
CA TRP A 261 -6.83 -2.32 16.20
C TRP A 261 -5.92 -1.31 15.52
N LEU A 262 -6.49 -0.37 14.76
CA LEU A 262 -5.72 0.71 14.15
C LEU A 262 -5.00 1.55 15.21
N ALA A 263 -5.69 1.88 16.31
CA ALA A 263 -5.10 2.67 17.38
C ALA A 263 -3.93 1.93 18.04
N GLU A 264 -4.10 0.63 18.32
CA GLU A 264 -3.04 -0.25 18.85
C GLU A 264 -1.83 -0.27 17.91
N ALA A 265 -2.05 -0.46 16.61
CA ALA A 265 -0.98 -0.49 15.62
C ALA A 265 -0.26 0.87 15.51
N LEU A 266 -1.00 1.98 15.42
CA LEU A 266 -0.43 3.32 15.31
C LEU A 266 0.35 3.72 16.57
N GLU A 267 -0.09 3.29 17.75
CA GLU A 267 0.66 3.48 19.00
C GLU A 267 1.99 2.71 18.97
N ILE A 268 1.98 1.45 18.54
CA ILE A 268 3.20 0.64 18.37
C ILE A 268 4.15 1.30 17.35
N LEU A 269 3.63 1.70 16.19
CA LEU A 269 4.41 2.35 15.13
C LEU A 269 4.99 3.69 15.58
N GLY A 270 4.20 4.50 16.31
CA GLY A 270 4.65 5.78 16.88
C GLY A 270 5.80 5.63 17.88
N ASN A 271 5.90 4.47 18.54
CA ASN A 271 7.01 4.14 19.43
C ASN A 271 8.25 3.58 18.69
N CYS A 272 8.13 3.26 17.39
CA CYS A 272 9.20 2.68 16.57
C CYS A 272 9.86 3.73 15.65
N ARG A 273 10.19 4.91 16.18
CA ARG A 273 10.69 6.06 15.41
C ARG A 273 11.88 5.73 14.50
N ASP A 274 12.78 4.86 14.94
CA ASP A 274 13.95 4.47 14.16
C ASP A 274 13.58 3.60 12.94
N LEU A 275 12.56 2.73 13.07
CA LEU A 275 12.07 1.95 11.92
C LEU A 275 11.39 2.85 10.89
N ILE A 276 10.64 3.87 11.35
CA ILE A 276 10.04 4.86 10.47
C ILE A 276 11.14 5.65 9.74
N ARG A 277 12.18 6.14 10.44
CA ARG A 277 13.30 6.83 9.77
C ARG A 277 14.01 5.94 8.74
N ARG A 278 14.22 4.67 9.09
CA ARG A 278 14.82 3.68 8.18
C ARG A 278 13.98 3.50 6.91
N SER A 279 12.65 3.56 6.98
CA SER A 279 11.82 3.43 5.75
C SER A 279 12.08 4.57 4.77
N PHE A 280 12.34 5.79 5.23
CA PHE A 280 12.72 6.92 4.36
C PHE A 280 14.13 6.79 3.76
N LEU A 281 15.04 6.08 4.44
CA LEU A 281 16.38 5.79 3.93
C LEU A 281 16.33 4.67 2.89
N VAL A 282 15.63 3.57 3.18
CA VAL A 282 15.43 2.45 2.25
C VAL A 282 14.70 2.92 0.99
N ALA A 283 13.72 3.81 1.13
CA ALA A 283 13.04 4.45 0.00
C ALA A 283 13.88 5.51 -0.75
N SER A 284 15.12 5.75 -0.31
CA SER A 284 16.04 6.76 -0.87
C SER A 284 15.54 8.21 -0.87
N VAL A 285 14.43 8.50 -0.17
CA VAL A 285 13.91 9.86 0.02
C VAL A 285 14.90 10.70 0.82
N LEU A 286 15.48 10.13 1.87
CA LEU A 286 16.62 10.69 2.58
C LEU A 286 17.93 10.11 2.02
N PRO A 287 19.02 10.90 1.96
CA PRO A 287 20.30 10.37 1.53
C PRO A 287 20.83 9.34 2.54
N GLY A 288 21.20 8.15 2.05
CA GLY A 288 21.90 7.15 2.83
C GLY A 288 23.35 7.54 3.16
N PRO A 289 23.99 6.89 4.14
CA PRO A 289 25.38 7.16 4.51
C PRO A 289 26.42 6.82 3.42
N GLY A 290 26.06 6.03 2.42
CA GLY A 290 26.83 5.80 1.19
C GLY A 290 25.98 6.20 0.00
N GLY A 291 26.41 7.20 -0.77
CA GLY A 291 25.62 7.82 -1.85
C GLY A 291 25.47 6.99 -3.13
N ASP A 292 25.25 5.68 -3.00
CA ASP A 292 25.01 4.79 -4.13
C ASP A 292 23.71 4.01 -3.92
N GLY A 293 22.87 3.98 -4.95
CA GLY A 293 21.55 3.34 -4.95
C GLY A 293 21.68 1.83 -5.02
N GLY A 294 22.18 1.24 -3.93
CA GLY A 294 22.28 -0.21 -3.75
C GLY A 294 20.91 -0.90 -3.80
N ASP A 295 20.94 -2.20 -4.05
CA ASP A 295 19.77 -3.06 -3.98
C ASP A 295 19.29 -3.16 -2.52
N ASN A 296 18.41 -2.24 -2.11
CA ASN A 296 17.88 -2.17 -0.75
C ASN A 296 16.88 -3.29 -0.42
N GLY A 297 16.84 -4.37 -1.22
CA GLY A 297 15.91 -5.49 -1.05
C GLY A 297 16.06 -6.19 0.31
N ASP A 298 17.29 -6.52 0.69
CA ASP A 298 17.57 -7.18 1.97
C ASP A 298 17.24 -6.24 3.15
N GLU A 299 17.60 -4.96 3.05
CA GLU A 299 17.28 -3.95 4.06
C GLU A 299 15.76 -3.75 4.23
N GLN A 300 14.99 -3.84 3.13
CA GLN A 300 13.53 -3.80 3.17
C GLN A 300 12.98 -5.00 3.94
N GLU A 301 13.44 -6.22 3.64
CA GLU A 301 12.94 -7.42 4.31
C GLU A 301 13.27 -7.43 5.80
N GLU A 302 14.48 -7.02 6.18
CA GLU A 302 14.85 -6.83 7.58
C GLU A 302 13.96 -5.79 8.28
N LEU A 303 13.66 -4.68 7.58
CA LEU A 303 12.82 -3.62 8.12
C LEU A 303 11.37 -4.09 8.30
N ILE A 304 10.82 -4.84 7.33
CA ILE A 304 9.50 -5.47 7.45
C ILE A 304 9.48 -6.45 8.62
N ALA A 305 10.46 -7.35 8.70
CA ALA A 305 10.54 -8.33 9.78
C ALA A 305 10.61 -7.67 11.17
N ALA A 306 11.43 -6.64 11.31
CA ALA A 306 11.52 -5.86 12.55
C ALA A 306 10.19 -5.15 12.88
N MET A 307 9.49 -4.60 11.89
CA MET A 307 8.20 -3.94 12.09
C MET A 307 7.11 -4.95 12.51
N GLU A 308 7.05 -6.08 11.82
CA GLU A 308 6.08 -7.15 12.09
C GLU A 308 6.30 -7.79 13.46
N GLU A 309 7.56 -7.92 13.91
CA GLU A 309 7.90 -8.33 15.26
C GLU A 309 7.30 -7.38 16.31
N ARG A 310 7.41 -6.05 16.10
CA ARG A 310 6.83 -5.05 17.02
C ARG A 310 5.32 -5.11 17.06
N LEU A 311 4.69 -5.33 15.91
CA LEU A 311 3.25 -5.55 15.77
C LEU A 311 2.81 -6.94 16.27
N LYS A 312 3.74 -7.78 16.73
CA LYS A 312 3.50 -9.16 17.19
C LYS A 312 2.76 -9.98 16.15
N ILE A 313 2.98 -9.71 14.86
CA ILE A 313 2.50 -10.56 13.78
C ILE A 313 3.39 -11.80 13.88
N GLY A 314 2.83 -12.90 14.42
CA GLY A 314 3.63 -14.11 14.63
C GLY A 314 4.25 -14.55 13.30
N LYS A 315 5.41 -15.21 13.34
CA LYS A 315 5.91 -15.94 12.17
C LYS A 315 4.84 -16.98 11.83
N SER A 316 4.00 -16.73 10.83
CA SER A 316 2.97 -17.67 10.40
C SER A 316 3.66 -18.97 9.99
N ARG A 317 3.61 -20.00 10.85
CA ARG A 317 3.90 -21.40 10.50
C ARG A 317 2.66 -22.04 9.87
N GLU A 318 2.08 -21.38 8.88
CA GLU A 318 1.14 -22.03 7.97
C GLU A 318 1.86 -22.19 6.63
N SER A 319 2.39 -23.41 6.45
CA SER A 319 2.98 -24.00 5.25
C SER A 319 3.91 -23.12 4.40
N SER A 320 5.07 -22.76 4.94
CA SER A 320 6.27 -22.81 4.09
C SER A 320 6.70 -24.29 4.04
N PRO A 321 6.75 -24.95 2.88
CA PRO A 321 7.68 -26.07 2.75
C PRO A 321 9.05 -25.51 3.13
N GLU A 322 9.78 -26.19 4.01
CA GLU A 322 11.21 -25.93 4.18
C GLU A 322 11.85 -26.16 2.80
N PHE A 323 12.15 -25.07 2.09
CA PHE A 323 13.05 -25.12 0.96
C PHE A 323 14.47 -24.92 1.50
N PRO A 324 15.41 -25.82 1.16
CA PRO A 324 16.80 -25.67 1.57
C PRO A 324 17.35 -24.35 1.04
N GLU A 325 18.23 -23.73 1.83
CA GLU A 325 19.03 -22.57 1.44
C GLU A 325 19.73 -22.83 0.09
N ASP A 326 19.66 -21.84 -0.80
CA ASP A 326 20.19 -21.83 -2.15
C ASP A 326 21.64 -22.35 -2.23
N GLU A 327 21.83 -23.54 -2.80
CA GLU A 327 22.95 -23.72 -3.71
C GLU A 327 22.47 -23.31 -5.10
N ALA A 328 23.18 -22.34 -5.69
CA ALA A 328 22.95 -21.79 -7.02
C ALA A 328 22.53 -22.85 -8.05
N GLY A 329 21.26 -22.81 -8.48
CA GLY A 329 20.78 -23.69 -9.54
C GLY A 329 19.26 -23.67 -9.71
N ASP A 330 18.78 -22.85 -10.65
CA ASP A 330 17.60 -23.08 -11.51
C ASP A 330 16.47 -23.96 -10.92
N ALA A 331 15.81 -23.49 -9.84
CA ALA A 331 14.63 -24.14 -9.30
C ALA A 331 13.37 -23.48 -9.89
N ALA A 332 12.88 -24.05 -11.00
CA ALA A 332 11.60 -23.71 -11.60
C ALA A 332 10.47 -23.81 -10.56
N ALA A 333 9.66 -22.76 -10.43
CA ALA A 333 8.44 -22.82 -9.62
C ALA A 333 7.52 -23.96 -10.12
N ASP A 334 6.97 -24.73 -9.19
CA ASP A 334 6.19 -25.93 -9.47
C ASP A 334 4.86 -25.56 -10.18
N PRO A 335 4.61 -26.06 -11.41
CA PRO A 335 3.38 -25.81 -12.16
C PRO A 335 2.10 -26.16 -11.38
N GLU A 336 2.14 -27.18 -10.51
CA GLU A 336 0.96 -27.62 -9.73
C GLU A 336 0.54 -26.58 -8.67
N ILE A 337 1.50 -25.80 -8.15
CA ILE A 337 1.24 -24.75 -7.15
C ILE A 337 0.55 -23.55 -7.80
N LEU A 338 1.02 -23.13 -8.98
CA LEU A 338 0.35 -22.06 -9.74
C LEU A 338 -1.03 -22.49 -10.21
N GLN A 339 -1.18 -23.77 -10.58
CA GLN A 339 -2.45 -24.30 -11.05
C GLN A 339 -3.54 -24.27 -9.97
N ARG A 340 -3.20 -24.70 -8.75
CA ARG A 340 -4.10 -24.62 -7.58
C ARG A 340 -4.48 -23.20 -7.18
N LEU A 341 -3.62 -22.23 -7.43
CA LEU A 341 -3.82 -20.84 -7.03
C LEU A 341 -4.79 -20.11 -7.97
N PHE A 342 -4.73 -20.46 -9.25
CA PHE A 342 -5.68 -20.04 -10.27
C PHE A 342 -7.06 -20.70 -10.10
N GLU A 343 -7.09 -21.97 -9.71
CA GLU A 343 -8.34 -22.68 -9.36
C GLU A 343 -8.98 -22.21 -8.03
N GLY A 344 -8.21 -21.54 -7.16
CA GLY A 344 -8.60 -21.19 -5.79
C GLY A 344 -9.08 -19.75 -5.54
N GLU A 345 -8.84 -18.81 -6.45
CA GLU A 345 -9.17 -17.37 -6.28
C GLU A 345 -9.77 -16.77 -7.56
N SER A 346 -11.04 -17.06 -7.81
CA SER A 346 -11.82 -16.52 -8.92
C SER A 346 -12.90 -15.57 -8.42
N GLU A 347 -12.63 -14.26 -8.37
CA GLU A 347 -13.70 -13.23 -8.45
C GLU A 347 -13.29 -12.06 -9.36
N ALA A 348 -14.21 -11.72 -10.27
CA ALA A 348 -14.06 -10.81 -11.41
C ALA A 348 -13.93 -9.35 -10.98
N GLU A 349 -13.05 -8.58 -11.65
CA GLU A 349 -13.06 -7.10 -11.72
C GLU A 349 -11.99 -6.29 -10.92
N SER A 350 -10.69 -6.58 -11.03
CA SER A 350 -9.65 -5.74 -10.39
C SER A 350 -8.42 -5.35 -11.23
N PHE A 351 -8.60 -5.04 -12.51
CA PHE A 351 -7.53 -4.34 -13.25
C PHE A 351 -8.15 -3.44 -14.33
N TYR A 352 -7.74 -2.19 -14.42
CA TYR A 352 -8.04 -1.24 -15.51
C TYR A 352 -6.66 -0.88 -16.08
N GLY A 353 -6.05 -1.75 -16.90
CA GLY A 353 -5.79 -1.43 -18.30
C GLY A 353 -4.83 -0.24 -18.46
N PHE A 354 -3.69 -0.44 -19.12
CA PHE A 354 -2.80 0.67 -19.49
C PHE A 354 -3.50 1.62 -20.48
N GLU A 355 -3.24 2.92 -20.38
CA GLU A 355 -3.80 3.93 -21.30
C GLU A 355 -3.16 3.77 -22.69
N GLU A 356 -3.83 4.21 -23.77
CA GLU A 356 -3.30 4.05 -25.14
C GLU A 356 -1.88 4.64 -25.31
N ALA A 357 -1.53 5.67 -24.53
CA ALA A 357 -0.19 6.25 -24.50
C ALA A 357 0.90 5.29 -23.98
N ASP A 358 0.54 4.32 -23.13
CA ASP A 358 1.46 3.28 -22.64
C ASP A 358 1.66 2.14 -23.66
N LEU A 359 0.75 2.01 -24.63
CA LEU A 359 0.82 1.01 -25.70
C LEU A 359 1.68 1.50 -26.88
N GLU A 360 1.74 2.81 -27.12
CA GLU A 360 2.58 3.41 -28.17
C GLU A 360 4.09 3.29 -27.88
N LEU A 361 4.48 3.12 -26.62
CA LEU A 361 5.88 2.89 -26.22
C LEU A 361 6.41 1.48 -26.53
N MET A 362 5.55 0.56 -27.00
CA MET A 362 5.93 -0.81 -27.37
C MET A 362 6.09 -1.03 -28.88
N GLU A 363 5.94 0.02 -29.70
CA GLU A 363 6.33 -0.02 -31.12
C GLU A 363 7.77 0.46 -31.35
N ILE A 364 8.77 -0.28 -30.82
CA ILE A 364 10.11 -0.42 -31.44
C ILE A 364 10.62 -1.86 -31.24
#